data_AF-A0A7W7LPJ5-F1
#
_entry.id   AF-A0A7W7LPJ5-F1
#
_cell.length_a   1.000
_cell.length_b   1.000
_cell.length_c   1.000
_cell.angle_alpha   90.00
_cell.angle_beta   90.00
_cell.angle_gamma   90.00
#
_symmetry.space_group_name_H-M   'P 1'
#
loop_
_entity.id
_entity.type
_entity.pdbx_description
1 polymer ?
#
loop_
_entity_poly.entity_id
_entity_poly.type
_entity_poly.pdbx_seq_one_letter_code
_entity_poly.pdbx_strand_id
1 'polypeptide(L)'
;MRRLWAAMLTAALAVGTSPGTASAGSARRAAASPVVAADQATRAVHVLDGGLTQWDAGGDSRGVLWSWSADGQQELGDLDPDSSWTNPSEAKFRELDGRRYLLATASGGLAAVVGYPDREVYWAADTGTGNAHSIDLLPDGNVAVAASTGGYVRLYAASAGPRVTRHAQVALAGAHGVHWDPGTRLLWALGSRELVALKVSGSAGDPALSVARRVDLPTRNGHDLAPVLTARGRLWVTTASAVYQYATAQGRFVSYPLQSRISGPGVKSIGDDPRTGQVLLARPEPGNPCDWCTSTLTLYQPDGTRTLLRGGVYKARWWTTARGQ
;
A
#
# COMPACT_ATOMS: atom_id res chain seq x y z
N MET A 1 -94.57 -11.74 -33.01
CA MET A 1 -94.15 -10.44 -32.43
C MET A 1 -92.63 -10.35 -32.50
N ARG A 2 -92.14 -9.14 -32.73
CA ARG A 2 -90.75 -8.72 -32.97
C ARG A 2 -89.74 -9.32 -31.96
N ARG A 3 -88.54 -9.68 -32.43
CA ARG A 3 -87.29 -8.90 -32.26
C ARG A 3 -86.10 -9.62 -32.90
N LEU A 4 -85.55 -9.01 -33.95
CA LEU A 4 -84.16 -9.13 -34.39
C LEU A 4 -83.22 -8.90 -33.19
N TRP A 5 -82.02 -9.49 -33.16
CA TRP A 5 -80.79 -8.88 -32.61
C TRP A 5 -79.58 -9.29 -33.47
N ALA A 6 -78.75 -8.29 -33.74
CA ALA A 6 -77.63 -8.31 -34.68
C ALA A 6 -76.37 -8.90 -34.04
N ALA A 7 -75.57 -9.56 -34.89
CA ALA A 7 -74.23 -10.02 -34.55
C ALA A 7 -73.26 -8.82 -34.50
N MET A 8 -72.49 -8.70 -33.41
CA MET A 8 -71.29 -7.87 -33.36
C MET A 8 -70.07 -8.78 -33.32
N LEU A 9 -69.27 -8.75 -34.39
CA LEU A 9 -67.89 -9.23 -34.38
C LEU A 9 -67.02 -8.14 -33.75
N THR A 10 -66.41 -8.42 -32.61
CA THR A 10 -65.31 -7.62 -32.05
C THR A 10 -63.99 -8.12 -32.63
N ALA A 11 -63.36 -7.32 -33.48
CA ALA A 11 -61.99 -7.50 -33.92
C ALA A 11 -61.02 -7.10 -32.79
N ALA A 12 -60.21 -8.05 -32.31
CA ALA A 12 -59.13 -7.78 -31.37
C ALA A 12 -57.91 -7.23 -32.14
N LEU A 13 -57.55 -5.98 -31.88
CA LEU A 13 -56.29 -5.38 -32.33
C LEU A 13 -55.14 -5.97 -31.52
N ALA A 14 -54.29 -6.75 -32.18
CA ALA A 14 -53.01 -7.18 -31.63
C ALA A 14 -52.04 -5.99 -31.66
N VAL A 15 -51.73 -5.44 -30.49
CA VAL A 15 -50.64 -4.46 -30.32
C VAL A 15 -49.33 -5.26 -30.30
N GLY A 16 -48.57 -5.19 -31.39
CA GLY A 16 -47.22 -5.73 -31.45
C GLY A 16 -46.29 -4.94 -30.54
N THR A 17 -45.89 -5.53 -29.41
CA THR A 17 -44.77 -5.02 -28.62
C THR A 17 -43.47 -5.48 -29.26
N SER A 18 -42.80 -4.58 -29.98
CA SER A 18 -41.42 -4.78 -30.39
C SER A 18 -40.55 -5.04 -29.16
N PRO A 19 -39.69 -6.07 -29.15
CA PRO A 19 -38.72 -6.25 -28.07
C PRO A 19 -37.74 -5.07 -28.14
N GLY A 20 -37.86 -4.15 -27.18
CA GLY A 20 -36.88 -3.10 -26.97
C GLY A 20 -35.52 -3.75 -26.72
N THR A 21 -34.57 -3.48 -27.62
CA THR A 21 -33.15 -3.75 -27.39
C THR A 21 -32.74 -3.00 -26.13
N ALA A 22 -32.67 -3.71 -25.01
CA ALA A 22 -31.99 -3.21 -23.83
C ALA A 22 -30.55 -2.95 -24.25
N SER A 23 -30.17 -1.67 -24.31
CA SER A 23 -28.76 -1.34 -24.41
C SER A 23 -28.11 -1.91 -23.16
N ALA A 24 -27.20 -2.86 -23.37
CA ALA A 24 -26.27 -3.25 -22.33
C ALA A 24 -25.49 -1.99 -21.98
N GLY A 25 -25.93 -1.28 -20.94
CA GLY A 25 -25.17 -0.18 -20.37
C GLY A 25 -23.80 -0.73 -20.07
N SER A 26 -22.77 -0.21 -20.75
CA SER A 26 -21.40 -0.55 -20.41
C SER A 26 -21.24 -0.19 -18.93
N ALA A 27 -21.11 -1.21 -18.08
CA ALA A 27 -20.76 -0.99 -16.69
C ALA A 27 -19.45 -0.22 -16.73
N ARG A 28 -19.52 1.09 -16.46
CA ARG A 28 -18.36 1.99 -16.52
C ARG A 28 -17.39 1.45 -15.48
N ARG A 29 -16.34 0.78 -15.95
CA ARG A 29 -15.29 0.21 -15.11
C ARG A 29 -14.80 1.33 -14.20
N ALA A 30 -14.83 1.10 -12.88
CA ALA A 30 -14.36 2.11 -11.94
C ALA A 30 -12.92 2.50 -12.33
N ALA A 31 -12.64 3.80 -12.38
CA ALA A 31 -11.30 4.27 -12.68
C ALA A 31 -10.34 3.74 -11.60
N ALA A 32 -9.26 3.09 -12.02
CA ALA A 32 -8.27 2.54 -11.12
C ALA A 32 -7.73 3.63 -10.20
N SER A 33 -7.47 3.28 -8.94
CA SER A 33 -6.80 4.21 -8.02
C SER A 33 -5.41 4.60 -8.57
N PRO A 34 -4.90 5.81 -8.28
CA PRO A 34 -3.50 6.13 -8.53
C PRO A 34 -2.58 5.13 -7.85
N VAL A 35 -1.32 5.07 -8.29
CA VAL A 35 -0.29 4.22 -7.69
C VAL A 35 0.74 5.11 -7.03
N VAL A 36 1.21 4.78 -5.84
CA VAL A 36 2.41 5.40 -5.26
C VAL A 36 3.58 4.45 -5.38
N ALA A 37 4.72 4.96 -5.87
CA ALA A 37 5.94 4.19 -6.07
C ALA A 37 7.11 4.84 -5.32
N ALA A 38 7.86 4.05 -4.56
CA ALA A 38 9.16 4.43 -4.04
C ALA A 38 10.22 4.08 -5.08
N ASP A 39 10.74 5.12 -5.75
CA ASP A 39 11.65 5.01 -6.87
C ASP A 39 13.06 5.42 -6.48
N GLN A 40 13.95 4.44 -6.45
CA GLN A 40 15.34 4.66 -6.09
C GLN A 40 16.15 5.29 -7.22
N ALA A 41 15.73 5.17 -8.48
CA ALA A 41 16.44 5.77 -9.61
C ALA A 41 16.37 7.30 -9.57
N THR A 42 15.22 7.85 -9.19
CA THR A 42 15.01 9.29 -9.04
C THR A 42 15.14 9.79 -7.60
N ARG A 43 15.46 8.91 -6.64
CA ARG A 43 15.47 9.20 -5.19
C ARG A 43 14.19 9.91 -4.73
N ALA A 44 13.04 9.46 -5.21
CA ALA A 44 11.77 10.12 -4.94
C ALA A 44 10.63 9.11 -4.78
N VAL A 45 9.54 9.59 -4.20
CA VAL A 45 8.26 8.88 -4.20
C VAL A 45 7.31 9.60 -5.15
N HIS A 46 6.63 8.84 -6.02
CA HIS A 46 5.75 9.36 -7.06
C HIS A 46 4.34 8.84 -6.89
N VAL A 47 3.35 9.73 -6.93
CA VAL A 47 1.95 9.39 -7.13
C VAL A 47 1.69 9.46 -8.63
N LEU A 48 1.33 8.32 -9.21
CA LEU A 48 1.26 8.05 -10.64
C LEU A 48 -0.18 7.82 -11.06
N ASP A 49 -0.56 8.37 -12.21
CA ASP A 49 -1.92 8.26 -12.74
C ASP A 49 -2.32 6.81 -12.98
N GLY A 50 -3.37 6.37 -12.28
CA GLY A 50 -3.89 5.01 -12.35
C GLY A 50 -4.48 4.61 -13.70
N GLY A 51 -4.78 5.58 -14.57
CA GLY A 51 -5.33 5.37 -15.91
C GLY A 51 -4.29 5.09 -16.99
N LEU A 52 -3.00 5.29 -16.71
CA LEU A 52 -1.92 5.12 -17.68
C LEU A 52 -1.19 3.78 -17.50
N THR A 53 -0.68 3.25 -18.61
CA THR A 53 0.17 2.05 -18.62
C THR A 53 1.66 2.38 -18.63
N GLN A 54 2.02 3.65 -18.90
CA GLN A 54 3.41 4.11 -18.87
C GLN A 54 3.48 5.49 -18.22
N TRP A 55 4.53 5.73 -17.44
CA TRP A 55 4.85 7.01 -16.81
C TRP A 55 6.31 7.37 -17.08
N ASP A 56 6.68 8.65 -16.96
CA ASP A 56 8.08 9.09 -17.12
C ASP A 56 8.47 10.16 -16.10
N ALA A 57 8.75 9.74 -14.86
CA ALA A 57 9.13 10.66 -13.78
C ALA A 57 10.54 11.25 -13.95
N GLY A 58 11.46 10.53 -14.61
CA GLY A 58 12.81 11.02 -14.89
C GLY A 58 12.93 11.87 -16.17
N GLY A 59 11.81 12.14 -16.84
CA GLY A 59 11.74 12.86 -18.12
C GLY A 59 10.85 14.08 -18.04
N ASP A 60 9.77 14.05 -18.80
CA ASP A 60 8.78 15.13 -18.89
C ASP A 60 7.72 15.08 -17.77
N SER A 61 7.90 14.21 -16.77
CA SER A 61 6.94 13.97 -15.68
C SER A 61 5.58 13.45 -16.15
N ARG A 62 5.50 12.84 -17.34
CA ARG A 62 4.25 12.31 -17.90
C ARG A 62 3.60 11.32 -16.93
N GLY A 63 2.38 11.67 -16.54
CA GLY A 63 1.53 10.85 -15.67
C GLY A 63 1.96 10.84 -14.19
N VAL A 64 2.89 11.71 -13.78
CA VAL A 64 3.17 12.00 -12.37
C VAL A 64 2.14 13.02 -11.88
N LEU A 65 1.27 12.61 -10.96
CA LEU A 65 0.25 13.47 -10.36
C LEU A 65 0.82 14.32 -9.22
N TRP A 66 1.79 13.76 -8.50
CA TRP A 66 2.48 14.41 -7.39
C TRP A 66 3.75 13.63 -7.07
N SER A 67 4.76 14.30 -6.50
CA SER A 67 6.00 13.66 -6.06
C SER A 67 6.55 14.32 -4.80
N TRP A 68 7.41 13.59 -4.09
CA TRP A 68 8.19 14.13 -2.99
C TRP A 68 9.56 13.47 -2.89
N SER A 69 10.55 14.24 -2.46
CA SER A 69 11.88 13.79 -2.09
C SER A 69 12.34 14.63 -0.89
N ALA A 70 13.17 14.04 -0.04
CA ALA A 70 13.87 14.78 1.01
C ALA A 70 15.01 15.64 0.45
N ASP A 71 15.51 15.30 -0.76
CA ASP A 71 16.59 16.03 -1.41
C ASP A 71 16.18 17.50 -1.66
N GLY A 72 17.07 18.42 -1.30
CA GLY A 72 16.87 19.87 -1.48
C GLY A 72 15.88 20.52 -0.50
N GLN A 73 15.33 19.79 0.48
CA GLN A 73 14.44 20.35 1.50
C GLN A 73 15.25 20.94 2.65
N GLN A 74 15.30 22.27 2.74
CA GLN A 74 16.06 22.97 3.79
C GLN A 74 15.62 22.57 5.20
N GLU A 75 14.33 22.32 5.42
CA GLU A 75 13.79 21.92 6.73
C GLU A 75 14.24 20.53 7.18
N LEU A 76 14.79 19.70 6.28
CA LEU A 76 15.31 18.35 6.56
C LEU A 76 16.84 18.32 6.63
N GLY A 77 17.52 19.45 6.50
CA GLY A 77 18.98 19.50 6.49
C GLY A 77 19.63 18.95 7.75
N ASP A 78 18.93 18.99 8.89
CA ASP A 78 19.36 18.41 10.16
C ASP A 78 19.39 16.86 10.15
N LEU A 79 18.72 16.23 9.18
CA LEU A 79 18.65 14.78 9.01
C LEU A 79 19.63 14.25 7.94
N ASP A 80 20.49 15.11 7.37
CA ASP A 80 21.45 14.77 6.32
C ASP A 80 20.87 13.90 5.17
N PRO A 81 19.93 14.43 4.35
CA PRO A 81 19.27 13.65 3.30
C PRO A 81 20.22 13.04 2.26
N ASP A 82 21.41 13.62 2.07
CA ASP A 82 22.44 13.08 1.18
C ASP A 82 22.80 11.62 1.57
N SER A 83 22.87 11.33 2.87
CA SER A 83 23.13 9.99 3.39
C SER A 83 21.85 9.25 3.80
N SER A 84 20.92 9.91 4.49
CA SER A 84 19.76 9.28 5.12
C SER A 84 18.60 9.00 4.16
N TRP A 85 18.48 9.76 3.06
CA TRP A 85 17.48 9.56 1.99
C TRP A 85 18.02 8.74 0.80
N THR A 86 18.94 7.81 1.07
CA THR A 86 19.40 6.84 0.08
C THR A 86 18.44 5.65 0.00
N ASN A 87 18.13 5.19 -1.22
CA ASN A 87 17.29 4.01 -1.45
C ASN A 87 15.85 4.12 -0.87
N PRO A 88 15.02 5.07 -1.37
CA PRO A 88 13.59 5.13 -1.04
C PRO A 88 12.91 3.77 -1.14
N SER A 89 12.31 3.35 -0.03
CA SER A 89 11.99 1.95 0.22
C SER A 89 10.51 1.71 0.51
N GLU A 90 9.78 2.74 0.92
CA GLU A 90 8.35 2.64 1.23
C GLU A 90 7.64 3.95 0.87
N ALA A 91 6.40 3.80 0.43
CA ALA A 91 5.47 4.91 0.33
C ALA A 91 4.05 4.43 0.66
N LYS A 92 3.39 5.09 1.62
CA LYS A 92 2.00 4.82 2.00
C LYS A 92 1.21 6.11 2.11
N PHE A 93 -0.10 6.01 1.89
CA PHE A 93 -1.01 7.14 2.05
C PHE A 93 -1.91 6.90 3.25
N ARG A 94 -2.02 7.88 4.15
CA ARG A 94 -2.84 7.79 5.37
C ARG A 94 -3.61 9.07 5.63
N GLU A 95 -4.65 8.93 6.42
CA GLU A 95 -5.42 10.05 6.95
C GLU A 95 -5.34 10.02 8.48
N LEU A 96 -5.25 11.21 9.07
CA LEU A 96 -5.34 11.45 10.50
C LEU A 96 -6.12 12.75 10.69
N ASP A 97 -7.21 12.71 11.45
CA ASP A 97 -8.07 13.86 11.77
C ASP A 97 -8.47 14.72 10.55
N GLY A 98 -8.83 14.04 9.45
CA GLY A 98 -9.24 14.68 8.19
C GLY A 98 -8.10 15.26 7.35
N ARG A 99 -6.84 15.20 7.84
CA ARG A 99 -5.64 15.57 7.09
C ARG A 99 -5.00 14.33 6.46
N ARG A 100 -4.45 14.51 5.26
CA ARG A 100 -3.90 13.40 4.46
C ARG A 100 -2.38 13.51 4.39
N TYR A 101 -1.72 12.38 4.50
CA TYR A 101 -0.28 12.28 4.62
C TYR A 101 0.29 11.20 3.70
N LEU A 102 1.38 11.55 3.02
CA LEU A 102 2.32 10.60 2.46
C LEU A 102 3.29 10.19 3.57
N LEU A 103 3.49 8.90 3.74
CA LEU A 103 4.50 8.33 4.60
C LEU A 103 5.59 7.73 3.71
N ALA A 104 6.85 7.98 4.04
CA ALA A 104 7.96 7.42 3.29
C ALA A 104 9.12 6.98 4.19
N THR A 105 9.87 5.98 3.74
CA THR A 105 11.18 5.63 4.32
C THR A 105 12.21 5.43 3.23
N ALA A 106 13.47 5.57 3.61
CA ALA A 106 14.63 5.25 2.80
C ALA A 106 15.59 4.35 3.60
N SER A 107 16.25 3.42 2.93
CA SER A 107 17.19 2.50 3.58
C SER A 107 18.37 3.21 4.24
N GLY A 108 18.69 4.43 3.80
CA GLY A 108 19.71 5.28 4.44
C GLY A 108 19.40 5.61 5.90
N GLY A 109 18.13 5.63 6.30
CA GLY A 109 17.71 5.87 7.68
C GLY A 109 16.55 6.84 7.82
N LEU A 110 16.27 7.69 6.82
CA LEU A 110 15.22 8.69 6.91
C LEU A 110 13.82 8.05 6.85
N ALA A 111 12.98 8.41 7.81
CA ALA A 111 11.55 8.15 7.81
C ALA A 111 10.79 9.48 7.93
N ALA A 112 9.75 9.68 7.13
CA ALA A 112 9.01 10.93 7.09
C ALA A 112 7.50 10.72 6.92
N VAL A 113 6.73 11.63 7.51
CA VAL A 113 5.30 11.83 7.32
C VAL A 113 5.11 13.26 6.83
N VAL A 114 4.57 13.38 5.62
CA VAL A 114 4.52 14.61 4.84
C VAL A 114 3.08 14.89 4.46
N GLY A 115 2.62 16.11 4.71
CA GLY A 115 1.30 16.59 4.36
C GLY A 115 1.06 16.51 2.85
N TYR A 116 -0.14 16.09 2.48
CA TYR A 116 -0.59 16.05 1.10
C TYR A 116 -1.81 16.97 0.91
N PRO A 117 -1.79 17.87 -0.09
CA PRO A 117 -0.77 18.02 -1.14
C PRO A 117 0.36 19.02 -0.82
N ASP A 118 0.30 19.69 0.33
CA ASP A 118 1.07 20.88 0.71
C ASP A 118 2.56 20.63 1.02
N ARG A 119 2.96 19.38 1.24
CA ARG A 119 4.34 18.95 1.52
C ARG A 119 4.89 19.39 2.87
N GLU A 120 4.04 19.83 3.81
CA GLU A 120 4.51 20.17 5.16
C GLU A 120 5.03 18.92 5.86
N VAL A 121 6.16 19.00 6.59
CA VAL A 121 6.63 17.86 7.37
C VAL A 121 5.87 17.79 8.69
N TYR A 122 4.96 16.80 8.81
CA TYR A 122 4.31 16.48 10.09
C TYR A 122 5.33 15.89 11.08
N TRP A 123 6.15 14.95 10.59
CA TRP A 123 7.21 14.34 11.37
C TRP A 123 8.29 13.77 10.44
N ALA A 124 9.55 13.89 10.82
CA ALA A 124 10.64 13.14 10.19
C ALA A 124 11.72 12.84 11.21
N ALA A 125 12.45 11.74 11.01
CA ALA A 125 13.61 11.39 11.80
C ALA A 125 14.60 10.58 10.98
N ASP A 126 15.89 10.74 11.30
CA ASP A 126 16.89 9.73 10.99
C ASP A 126 16.76 8.59 12.02
N THR A 127 16.49 7.39 11.51
CA THR A 127 16.35 6.17 12.31
C THR A 127 17.68 5.42 12.46
N GLY A 128 18.77 5.99 11.93
CA GLY A 128 20.11 5.44 11.85
C GLY A 128 20.26 4.46 10.68
N THR A 129 21.42 3.80 10.61
CA THR A 129 21.79 2.87 9.52
C THR A 129 21.08 1.50 9.56
N GLY A 130 19.90 1.45 10.21
CA GLY A 130 19.12 0.23 10.43
C GLY A 130 18.31 -0.24 9.22
N ASN A 131 18.41 0.43 8.07
CA ASN A 131 17.67 0.12 6.85
C ASN A 131 16.14 0.19 7.06
N ALA A 132 15.64 1.43 7.25
CA ALA A 132 14.21 1.70 7.42
C ALA A 132 13.42 1.32 6.17
N HIS A 133 12.52 0.34 6.32
CA HIS A 133 11.92 -0.36 5.19
C HIS A 133 10.39 -0.28 5.11
N SER A 134 9.76 0.11 6.21
CA SER A 134 8.32 0.35 6.23
C SER A 134 7.94 1.29 7.38
N ILE A 135 6.83 1.97 7.19
CA ILE A 135 6.30 2.99 8.11
C ILE A 135 4.78 2.89 8.18
N ASP A 136 4.16 3.24 9.30
CA ASP A 136 2.71 3.49 9.39
C ASP A 136 2.41 4.59 10.42
N LEU A 137 1.34 5.34 10.19
CA LEU A 137 0.85 6.42 11.06
C LEU A 137 -0.31 5.85 11.89
N LEU A 138 -0.24 5.97 13.20
CA LEU A 138 -1.24 5.43 14.12
C LEU A 138 -2.33 6.48 14.43
N PRO A 139 -3.50 6.06 14.93
CA PRO A 139 -4.61 6.98 15.23
C PRO A 139 -4.32 8.01 16.33
N ASP A 140 -3.30 7.78 17.16
CA ASP A 140 -2.83 8.72 18.19
C ASP A 140 -1.82 9.74 17.65
N GLY A 141 -1.53 9.71 16.34
CA GLY A 141 -0.55 10.58 15.69
C GLY A 141 0.89 10.09 15.79
N ASN A 142 1.14 8.94 16.43
CA ASN A 142 2.47 8.35 16.52
C ASN A 142 2.83 7.56 15.27
N VAL A 143 4.14 7.37 15.07
CA VAL A 143 4.67 6.78 13.83
C VAL A 143 5.43 5.52 14.15
N ALA A 144 5.02 4.41 13.53
CA ALA A 144 5.74 3.16 13.60
C ALA A 144 6.71 3.01 12.42
N VAL A 145 7.93 2.55 12.67
CA VAL A 145 8.94 2.26 11.65
C VAL A 145 9.50 0.86 11.87
N ALA A 146 9.62 0.09 10.79
CA ALA A 146 10.33 -1.19 10.74
C ALA A 146 11.69 -0.99 10.06
N ALA A 147 12.74 -1.48 10.69
CA ALA A 147 14.11 -1.39 10.18
C ALA A 147 14.74 -2.78 10.09
N SER A 148 15.19 -3.15 8.89
CA SER A 148 15.53 -4.53 8.57
C SER A 148 16.86 -4.96 9.20
N THR A 149 17.97 -4.35 8.80
CA THR A 149 19.31 -4.64 9.35
C THR A 149 19.43 -4.17 10.80
N GLY A 150 18.69 -3.12 11.17
CA GLY A 150 18.55 -2.67 12.55
C GLY A 150 17.84 -3.67 13.45
N GLY A 151 17.03 -4.57 12.88
CA GLY A 151 16.38 -5.66 13.61
C GLY A 151 15.35 -5.18 14.62
N TYR A 152 14.60 -4.12 14.30
CA TYR A 152 13.65 -3.53 15.24
C TYR A 152 12.36 -3.04 14.57
N VAL A 153 11.33 -2.93 15.41
CA VAL A 153 10.16 -2.08 15.18
C VAL A 153 10.16 -1.00 16.27
N ARG A 154 10.10 0.25 15.86
CA ARG A 154 10.00 1.40 16.77
C ARG A 154 8.65 2.08 16.62
N LEU A 155 8.08 2.53 17.73
CA LEU A 155 6.94 3.44 17.76
C LEU A 155 7.40 4.76 18.34
N TYR A 156 7.57 5.75 17.48
CA TYR A 156 8.01 7.10 17.81
C TYR A 156 6.85 7.93 18.34
N ALA A 157 7.12 8.73 19.38
CA ALA A 157 6.22 9.74 19.96
C ALA A 157 6.06 10.96 19.04
N ALA A 158 5.76 10.70 17.75
CA ALA A 158 5.75 11.69 16.68
C ALA A 158 4.69 12.78 16.89
N SER A 159 3.60 12.48 17.59
CA SER A 159 2.55 13.45 17.90
C SER A 159 3.04 14.59 18.83
N ALA A 160 4.19 14.41 19.50
CA ALA A 160 4.76 15.41 20.39
C ALA A 160 5.60 16.48 19.67
N GLY A 161 5.89 16.32 18.37
CA GLY A 161 6.57 17.32 17.56
C GLY A 161 7.33 16.74 16.35
N PRO A 162 7.68 17.59 15.37
CA PRO A 162 8.07 17.15 14.03
C PRO A 162 9.43 16.45 13.92
N ARG A 163 10.25 16.47 14.99
CA ARG A 163 11.57 15.83 15.06
C ARG A 163 11.74 14.97 16.33
N VAL A 164 10.65 14.65 17.05
CA VAL A 164 10.74 13.88 18.29
C VAL A 164 11.17 12.44 17.99
N THR A 165 12.26 12.01 18.61
CA THR A 165 12.85 10.67 18.41
C THR A 165 12.63 9.72 19.60
N ARG A 166 11.98 10.17 20.68
CA ARG A 166 11.56 9.27 21.78
C ARG A 166 10.68 8.16 21.23
N HIS A 167 10.94 6.91 21.61
CA HIS A 167 10.20 5.77 21.08
C HIS A 167 10.19 4.58 22.03
N ALA A 168 9.18 3.71 21.86
CA ALA A 168 9.25 2.32 22.29
C ALA A 168 9.84 1.44 21.19
N GLN A 169 10.47 0.32 21.56
CA GLN A 169 11.10 -0.60 20.61
C GLN A 169 10.78 -2.06 20.95
N VAL A 170 10.55 -2.86 19.90
CA VAL A 170 10.57 -4.33 19.99
C VAL A 170 11.63 -4.85 19.01
N ALA A 171 12.49 -5.76 19.48
CA ALA A 171 13.43 -6.46 18.62
C ALA A 171 12.68 -7.42 17.67
N LEU A 172 13.00 -7.34 16.39
CA LEU A 172 12.45 -8.17 15.32
C LEU A 172 13.47 -8.27 14.19
N ALA A 173 14.18 -9.40 14.12
CA ALA A 173 15.22 -9.61 13.12
C ALA A 173 14.65 -9.48 11.69
N GLY A 174 15.28 -8.62 10.88
CA GLY A 174 14.86 -8.35 9.51
C GLY A 174 13.44 -7.80 9.43
N ALA A 175 13.10 -6.80 10.24
CA ALA A 175 11.80 -6.13 10.18
C ALA A 175 11.64 -5.36 8.84
N HIS A 176 10.78 -5.84 7.94
CA HIS A 176 10.61 -5.29 6.58
C HIS A 176 9.23 -4.65 6.33
N GLY A 177 8.27 -4.89 7.21
CA GLY A 177 6.89 -4.45 7.04
C GLY A 177 6.26 -4.07 8.37
N VAL A 178 5.49 -2.99 8.38
CA VAL A 178 4.65 -2.60 9.52
C VAL A 178 3.28 -2.12 9.03
N HIS A 179 2.22 -2.49 9.74
CA HIS A 179 0.86 -2.09 9.42
C HIS A 179 0.01 -1.96 10.69
N TRP A 180 -0.58 -0.79 10.90
CA TRP A 180 -1.62 -0.63 11.90
C TRP A 180 -2.94 -1.18 11.38
N ASP A 181 -3.44 -2.24 12.02
CA ASP A 181 -4.75 -2.82 11.76
C ASP A 181 -5.78 -2.23 12.74
N PRO A 182 -6.61 -1.28 12.30
CA PRO A 182 -7.65 -0.67 13.14
C PRO A 182 -8.77 -1.64 13.58
N GLY A 183 -8.99 -2.75 12.85
CA GLY A 183 -10.00 -3.74 13.22
C GLY A 183 -9.59 -4.56 14.44
N THR A 184 -8.32 -4.94 14.54
CA THR A 184 -7.76 -5.61 15.73
C THR A 184 -7.17 -4.64 16.75
N ARG A 185 -6.94 -3.38 16.37
CA ARG A 185 -6.17 -2.38 17.13
C ARG A 185 -4.78 -2.88 17.52
N LEU A 186 -4.14 -3.59 16.59
CA LEU A 186 -2.79 -4.11 16.75
C LEU A 186 -1.88 -3.53 15.65
N LEU A 187 -0.63 -3.30 16.02
CA LEU A 187 0.43 -3.00 15.08
C LEU A 187 1.06 -4.32 14.63
N TRP A 188 0.81 -4.72 13.39
CA TRP A 188 1.42 -5.90 12.79
C TRP A 188 2.79 -5.55 12.22
N ALA A 189 3.78 -6.40 12.44
CA ALA A 189 5.13 -6.24 11.93
C ALA A 189 5.69 -7.56 11.39
N LEU A 190 6.39 -7.48 10.26
CA LEU A 190 6.92 -8.63 9.54
C LEU A 190 8.45 -8.69 9.66
N GLY A 191 8.96 -9.74 10.28
CA GLY A 191 10.39 -10.05 10.36
C GLY A 191 10.84 -11.08 9.32
N SER A 192 12.10 -11.52 9.41
CA SER A 192 12.64 -12.58 8.54
C SER A 192 12.00 -13.95 8.76
N ARG A 193 11.40 -14.21 9.92
CA ARG A 193 10.91 -15.55 10.28
C ARG A 193 9.53 -15.56 10.88
N GLU A 194 9.04 -14.41 11.33
CA GLU A 194 7.80 -14.32 12.08
C GLU A 194 7.01 -13.08 11.66
N LEU A 195 5.69 -13.22 11.71
CA LEU A 195 4.74 -12.11 11.75
C LEU A 195 4.39 -11.88 13.23
N VAL A 196 4.56 -10.65 13.70
CA VAL A 196 4.35 -10.26 15.09
C VAL A 196 3.19 -9.28 15.17
N ALA A 197 2.25 -9.52 16.09
CA ALA A 197 1.22 -8.56 16.45
C ALA A 197 1.63 -7.86 17.75
N LEU A 198 1.70 -6.54 17.73
CA LEU A 198 2.12 -5.71 18.85
C LEU A 198 0.93 -4.93 19.40
N LYS A 199 0.76 -4.94 20.72
CA LYS A 199 -0.13 -4.01 21.42
C LYS A 199 0.60 -2.69 21.60
N VAL A 200 -0.12 -1.62 21.27
CA VAL A 200 0.28 -0.24 21.56
C VAL A 200 -0.41 0.18 22.85
N SER A 201 0.37 0.71 23.78
CA SER A 201 -0.10 1.20 25.09
C SER A 201 0.73 2.41 25.51
N GLY A 202 0.54 2.89 26.74
CA GLY A 202 1.20 4.12 27.21
C GLY A 202 0.47 5.36 26.72
N SER A 203 1.10 6.51 26.90
CA SER A 203 0.58 7.80 26.40
C SER A 203 1.19 8.13 25.03
N ALA A 204 0.59 9.06 24.29
CA ALA A 204 1.14 9.45 22.99
C ALA A 204 2.57 10.00 23.10
N GLY A 205 2.89 10.73 24.18
CA GLY A 205 4.24 11.25 24.46
C GLY A 205 5.20 10.26 25.10
N ASP A 206 4.72 9.11 25.57
CA ASP A 206 5.53 8.04 26.15
C ASP A 206 4.90 6.67 25.79
N PRO A 207 5.04 6.27 24.51
CA PRO A 207 4.40 5.07 24.01
C PRO A 207 5.10 3.82 24.53
N ALA A 208 4.37 2.71 24.55
CA ALA A 208 4.88 1.39 24.89
C ALA A 208 4.43 0.35 23.86
N LEU A 209 5.30 -0.63 23.59
CA LEU A 209 5.02 -1.77 22.73
C LEU A 209 5.16 -3.07 23.52
N SER A 210 4.19 -3.97 23.37
CA SER A 210 4.28 -5.33 23.90
C SER A 210 3.82 -6.35 22.87
N VAL A 211 4.39 -7.55 22.91
CA VAL A 211 4.05 -8.60 21.93
C VAL A 211 2.76 -9.28 22.35
N ALA A 212 1.75 -9.21 21.47
CA ALA A 212 0.49 -9.92 21.63
C ALA A 212 0.56 -11.33 21.08
N ARG A 213 1.23 -11.50 19.94
CA ARG A 213 1.34 -12.76 19.21
C ARG A 213 2.59 -12.79 18.34
N ARG A 214 3.18 -13.96 18.20
CA ARG A 214 4.15 -14.32 17.16
C ARG A 214 3.62 -15.47 16.34
N VAL A 215 3.85 -15.44 15.04
CA VAL A 215 3.44 -16.50 14.11
C VAL A 215 4.61 -16.77 13.18
N ASP A 216 5.07 -18.02 13.12
CA ASP A 216 6.10 -18.43 12.18
C ASP A 216 5.62 -18.25 10.73
N LEU A 217 6.47 -17.68 9.90
CA LEU A 217 6.21 -17.57 8.46
C LEU A 217 6.33 -18.95 7.80
N PRO A 218 5.48 -19.27 6.81
CA PRO A 218 5.57 -20.56 6.11
C PRO A 218 6.89 -20.71 5.34
N THR A 219 7.50 -19.59 4.95
CA THR A 219 8.85 -19.51 4.37
C THR A 219 9.58 -18.28 4.90
N ARG A 220 10.92 -18.28 4.79
CA ARG A 220 11.78 -17.27 5.41
C ARG A 220 11.93 -16.00 4.58
N ASN A 221 12.51 -14.99 5.23
CA ASN A 221 12.84 -13.67 4.73
C ASN A 221 11.57 -12.92 4.31
N GLY A 222 10.73 -12.54 5.28
CA GLY A 222 9.61 -11.63 5.05
C GLY A 222 10.08 -10.31 4.42
N HIS A 223 9.33 -9.77 3.45
CA HIS A 223 9.73 -8.61 2.66
C HIS A 223 8.67 -7.51 2.55
N ASP A 224 7.39 -7.86 2.47
CA ASP A 224 6.30 -6.88 2.46
C ASP A 224 5.10 -7.32 3.29
N LEU A 225 4.47 -6.33 3.92
CA LEU A 225 3.27 -6.47 4.73
C LEU A 225 2.27 -5.37 4.33
N ALA A 226 1.11 -5.77 3.85
CA ALA A 226 0.04 -4.86 3.43
C ALA A 226 -1.33 -5.42 3.83
N PRO A 227 -2.35 -4.59 4.07
CA PRO A 227 -3.72 -5.07 4.17
C PRO A 227 -4.19 -5.61 2.81
N VAL A 228 -5.05 -6.63 2.84
CA VAL A 228 -5.85 -7.03 1.66
C VAL A 228 -7.08 -6.13 1.64
N LEU A 229 -7.12 -5.14 0.75
CA LEU A 229 -8.13 -4.08 0.79
C LEU A 229 -9.53 -4.56 0.40
N THR A 230 -9.61 -5.63 -0.38
CA THR A 230 -10.85 -6.32 -0.77
C THR A 230 -11.32 -7.38 0.21
N ALA A 231 -10.52 -7.72 1.23
CA ALA A 231 -10.85 -8.77 2.19
C ALA A 231 -10.46 -8.38 3.62
N ARG A 232 -11.48 -7.95 4.38
CA ARG A 232 -11.35 -7.50 5.77
C ARG A 232 -10.61 -8.50 6.65
N GLY A 233 -9.71 -8.00 7.51
CA GLY A 233 -8.97 -8.82 8.46
C GLY A 233 -7.97 -9.77 7.81
N ARG A 234 -7.52 -9.48 6.59
CA ARG A 234 -6.43 -10.22 5.93
C ARG A 234 -5.24 -9.31 5.64
N LEU A 235 -4.05 -9.88 5.74
CA LEU A 235 -2.79 -9.24 5.39
C LEU A 235 -2.14 -10.00 4.23
N TRP A 236 -1.71 -9.28 3.21
CA TRP A 236 -0.70 -9.77 2.28
C TRP A 236 0.64 -9.87 3.01
N VAL A 237 1.31 -11.02 2.85
CA VAL A 237 2.64 -11.27 3.41
C VAL A 237 3.51 -11.85 2.31
N THR A 238 4.58 -11.15 1.95
CA THR A 238 5.57 -11.67 0.99
C THR A 238 6.81 -12.14 1.72
N THR A 239 7.42 -13.21 1.20
CA THR A 239 8.70 -13.74 1.65
C THR A 239 9.68 -13.75 0.48
N ALA A 240 10.90 -14.26 0.68
CA ALA A 240 11.84 -14.40 -0.43
C ALA A 240 11.34 -15.33 -1.54
N SER A 241 10.46 -16.29 -1.22
CA SER A 241 10.06 -17.36 -2.14
C SER A 241 8.58 -17.39 -2.50
N ALA A 242 7.71 -16.71 -1.75
CA ALA A 242 6.27 -16.86 -1.94
C ALA A 242 5.46 -15.65 -1.43
N VAL A 243 4.18 -15.64 -1.81
CA VAL A 243 3.18 -14.70 -1.32
C VAL A 243 2.11 -15.49 -0.56
N TYR A 244 1.70 -14.95 0.58
CA TYR A 244 0.68 -15.51 1.45
C TYR A 244 -0.38 -14.47 1.81
N GLN A 245 -1.54 -14.96 2.26
CA GLN A 245 -2.46 -14.15 3.05
C GLN A 245 -2.54 -14.71 4.47
N TYR A 246 -2.50 -13.83 5.47
CA TYR A 246 -2.72 -14.16 6.87
C TYR A 246 -4.06 -13.58 7.33
N ALA A 247 -4.93 -14.43 7.88
CA ALA A 247 -6.22 -14.02 8.43
C ALA A 247 -6.06 -13.69 9.92
N THR A 248 -6.15 -12.40 10.28
CA THR A 248 -5.78 -11.89 11.61
C THR A 248 -6.66 -12.47 12.71
N ALA A 249 -7.97 -12.54 12.48
CA ALA A 249 -8.94 -13.13 13.41
C ALA A 249 -8.77 -14.64 13.57
N GLN A 250 -8.46 -15.36 12.48
CA GLN A 250 -8.30 -16.82 12.52
C GLN A 250 -6.92 -17.25 13.02
N GLY A 251 -5.94 -16.35 13.03
CA GLY A 251 -4.61 -16.63 13.52
C GLY A 251 -3.79 -17.57 12.64
N ARG A 252 -4.06 -17.62 11.33
CA ARG A 252 -3.41 -18.57 10.42
C ARG A 252 -3.27 -18.02 9.00
N PHE A 253 -2.32 -18.57 8.27
CA PHE A 253 -2.22 -18.39 6.83
C PHE A 253 -3.36 -19.12 6.11
N VAL A 254 -3.91 -18.49 5.08
CA VAL A 254 -5.06 -18.97 4.31
C VAL A 254 -4.77 -18.91 2.82
N SER A 255 -5.48 -19.74 2.04
CA SER A 255 -5.46 -19.63 0.59
C SER A 255 -6.18 -18.36 0.12
N TYR A 256 -5.82 -17.93 -1.09
CA TYR A 256 -6.40 -16.76 -1.72
C TYR A 256 -6.54 -16.95 -3.24
N PRO A 257 -7.45 -16.21 -3.91
CA PRO A 257 -7.65 -16.32 -5.35
C PRO A 257 -6.36 -16.09 -6.14
N LEU A 258 -6.15 -16.89 -7.19
CA LEU A 258 -4.97 -16.82 -8.07
C LEU A 258 -3.62 -17.03 -7.38
N GLN A 259 -3.59 -17.66 -6.19
CA GLN A 259 -2.34 -17.93 -5.47
C GLN A 259 -1.27 -18.61 -6.34
N SER A 260 -1.64 -19.57 -7.19
CA SER A 260 -0.69 -20.24 -8.10
C SER A 260 -0.10 -19.34 -9.19
N ARG A 261 -0.74 -18.19 -9.49
CA ARG A 261 -0.27 -17.20 -10.48
C ARG A 261 0.47 -16.03 -9.84
N ILE A 262 0.07 -15.65 -8.62
CA ILE A 262 0.61 -14.50 -7.88
C ILE A 262 1.81 -14.91 -7.02
N SER A 263 1.79 -16.08 -6.39
CA SER A 263 2.87 -16.51 -5.50
C SER A 263 4.10 -16.92 -6.31
N GLY A 264 5.25 -16.40 -5.90
CA GLY A 264 6.55 -16.71 -6.48
C GLY A 264 7.65 -15.95 -5.76
N PRO A 265 8.92 -16.19 -6.12
CA PRO A 265 10.05 -15.56 -5.47
C PRO A 265 10.17 -14.06 -5.77
N GLY A 266 10.93 -13.36 -4.93
CA GLY A 266 11.41 -12.00 -5.20
C GLY A 266 10.36 -10.90 -5.11
N VAL A 267 9.17 -11.15 -4.56
CA VAL A 267 8.13 -10.12 -4.46
C VAL A 267 8.48 -9.09 -3.41
N LYS A 268 8.77 -7.85 -3.84
CA LYS A 268 9.17 -6.72 -2.98
C LYS A 268 8.00 -5.91 -2.46
N SER A 269 6.88 -5.88 -3.18
CA SER A 269 5.61 -5.37 -2.67
C SER A 269 4.41 -5.96 -3.39
N ILE A 270 3.28 -5.99 -2.69
CA ILE A 270 1.98 -6.41 -3.23
C ILE A 270 0.84 -5.62 -2.58
N GLY A 271 -0.25 -5.40 -3.31
CA GLY A 271 -1.50 -4.89 -2.78
C GLY A 271 -2.61 -4.87 -3.81
N ASP A 272 -3.85 -4.76 -3.36
CA ASP A 272 -5.04 -4.75 -4.22
C ASP A 272 -5.77 -3.41 -4.17
N ASP A 273 -6.32 -2.97 -5.30
CA ASP A 273 -7.01 -1.70 -5.42
C ASP A 273 -8.37 -1.81 -4.71
N PRO A 274 -8.69 -0.95 -3.73
CA PRO A 274 -9.98 -1.00 -3.04
C PRO A 274 -11.17 -0.73 -3.97
N ARG A 275 -10.95 -0.11 -5.15
CA ARG A 275 -12.02 0.20 -6.10
C ARG A 275 -12.32 -0.91 -7.10
N THR A 276 -11.27 -1.59 -7.56
CA THR A 276 -11.37 -2.54 -8.68
C THR A 276 -11.03 -3.98 -8.29
N GLY A 277 -10.36 -4.17 -7.15
CA GLY A 277 -9.77 -5.45 -6.73
C GLY A 277 -8.55 -5.88 -7.53
N GLN A 278 -8.04 -5.03 -8.44
CA GLN A 278 -6.84 -5.34 -9.20
C GLN A 278 -5.64 -5.43 -8.28
N VAL A 279 -4.92 -6.56 -8.36
CA VAL A 279 -3.68 -6.78 -7.60
C VAL A 279 -2.51 -6.18 -8.37
N LEU A 280 -1.66 -5.44 -7.67
CA LEU A 280 -0.42 -4.87 -8.16
C LEU A 280 0.76 -5.50 -7.43
N LEU A 281 1.85 -5.76 -8.16
CA LEU A 281 3.02 -6.42 -7.64
C LEU A 281 4.31 -5.83 -8.22
N ALA A 282 5.31 -5.60 -7.36
CA ALA A 282 6.68 -5.26 -7.75
C ALA A 282 7.63 -6.43 -7.48
N ARG A 283 8.40 -6.81 -8.49
CA ARG A 283 9.46 -7.84 -8.46
C ARG A 283 10.68 -7.30 -9.19
N PRO A 284 11.91 -7.59 -8.73
CA PRO A 284 13.12 -7.19 -9.42
C PRO A 284 13.11 -7.62 -10.88
N GLU A 285 13.58 -6.73 -11.74
CA GLU A 285 13.68 -6.94 -13.18
C GLU A 285 15.16 -7.12 -13.55
N PRO A 286 15.55 -8.24 -14.18
CA PRO A 286 16.91 -8.43 -14.66
C PRO A 286 17.34 -7.28 -15.59
N GLY A 287 18.50 -6.70 -15.32
CA GLY A 287 19.03 -5.57 -16.11
C GLY A 287 18.55 -4.19 -15.65
N ASN A 288 17.72 -4.09 -14.60
CA ASN A 288 17.48 -2.82 -13.94
C ASN A 288 18.78 -2.31 -13.27
N PRO A 289 19.12 -1.00 -13.32
CA PRO A 289 20.30 -0.46 -12.64
C PRO A 289 20.33 -0.69 -11.13
N CYS A 290 19.17 -0.91 -10.52
CA CYS A 290 19.03 -1.39 -9.15
C CYS A 290 18.66 -2.89 -9.15
N ASP A 291 19.55 -3.74 -8.65
CA ASP A 291 19.41 -5.21 -8.69
C ASP A 291 18.18 -5.76 -7.94
N TRP A 292 17.57 -4.96 -7.08
CA TRP A 292 16.37 -5.31 -6.31
C TRP A 292 15.13 -4.50 -6.71
N CYS A 293 15.19 -3.76 -7.82
CA CYS A 293 14.13 -2.89 -8.30
C CYS A 293 13.59 -3.32 -9.66
N THR A 294 12.52 -2.65 -10.08
CA THR A 294 11.92 -2.83 -11.41
C THR A 294 11.46 -1.53 -12.02
N SER A 295 11.45 -1.47 -13.34
CA SER A 295 10.72 -0.43 -14.07
C SER A 295 9.25 -0.79 -14.28
N THR A 296 8.89 -2.07 -14.11
CA THR A 296 7.59 -2.63 -14.51
C THR A 296 6.86 -3.29 -13.33
N LEU A 297 5.63 -2.83 -13.12
CA LEU A 297 4.67 -3.40 -12.17
C LEU A 297 3.79 -4.42 -12.88
N THR A 298 3.60 -5.59 -12.27
CA THR A 298 2.69 -6.62 -12.79
C THR A 298 1.32 -6.47 -12.15
N LEU A 299 0.27 -6.58 -12.96
CA LEU A 299 -1.12 -6.52 -12.52
C LEU A 299 -1.82 -7.86 -12.71
N TYR A 300 -2.73 -8.19 -11.80
CA TYR A 300 -3.64 -9.33 -11.90
C TYR A 300 -5.08 -8.89 -11.65
N GLN A 301 -6.02 -9.46 -12.42
CA GLN A 301 -7.46 -9.17 -12.33
C GLN A 301 -7.87 -7.69 -12.50
N PRO A 302 -7.85 -7.14 -13.74
CA PRO A 302 -7.38 -7.77 -14.97
C PRO A 302 -5.85 -7.81 -15.06
N ASP A 303 -5.34 -8.73 -15.86
CA ASP A 303 -3.90 -8.88 -16.07
C ASP A 303 -3.35 -7.74 -16.93
N GLY A 304 -2.12 -7.34 -16.66
CA GLY A 304 -1.44 -6.31 -17.43
C GLY A 304 -0.13 -5.88 -16.77
N THR A 305 0.49 -4.84 -17.34
CA THR A 305 1.69 -4.23 -16.79
C THR A 305 1.55 -2.71 -16.78
N ARG A 306 2.30 -2.06 -15.89
CA ARG A 306 2.52 -0.62 -15.93
C ARG A 306 4.00 -0.33 -15.75
N THR A 307 4.53 0.59 -16.56
CA THR A 307 5.98 0.86 -16.60
C THR A 307 6.28 2.30 -16.21
N LEU A 308 7.16 2.48 -15.23
CA LEU A 308 7.83 3.75 -14.98
C LEU A 308 9.12 3.77 -15.79
N LEU A 309 9.17 4.57 -16.87
CA LEU A 309 10.34 4.66 -17.73
C LEU A 309 11.55 5.12 -16.92
N ARG A 310 12.66 4.39 -17.07
CA ARG A 310 13.92 4.61 -16.31
C ARG A 310 13.74 4.51 -14.78
N GLY A 311 12.67 3.87 -14.33
CA GLY A 311 12.38 3.67 -12.92
C GLY A 311 13.21 2.55 -12.28
N GLY A 312 13.57 2.77 -11.03
CA GLY A 312 14.09 1.78 -10.08
C GLY A 312 13.11 1.64 -8.92
N VAL A 313 11.89 1.18 -9.21
CA VAL A 313 10.82 1.03 -8.22
C VAL A 313 11.13 -0.15 -7.31
N TYR A 314 11.26 0.12 -6.01
CA TYR A 314 11.44 -0.92 -5.00
C TYR A 314 10.10 -1.43 -4.46
N LYS A 315 9.25 -0.51 -3.99
CA LYS A 315 7.86 -0.80 -3.57
C LYS A 315 6.88 0.09 -4.31
N ALA A 316 5.71 -0.46 -4.61
CA ALA A 316 4.57 0.28 -5.11
C ALA A 316 3.27 -0.17 -4.43
N ARG A 317 2.35 0.77 -4.24
CA ARG A 317 1.06 0.54 -3.59
C ARG A 317 -0.03 1.33 -4.29
N TRP A 318 -1.29 0.89 -4.15
CA TRP A 318 -2.42 1.73 -4.53
C TRP A 318 -2.51 2.95 -3.60
N TRP A 319 -2.78 4.12 -4.17
CA TRP A 319 -2.92 5.40 -3.48
C TRP A 319 -4.26 5.47 -2.76
N THR A 320 -4.28 5.04 -1.50
CA THR A 320 -5.50 4.96 -0.69
C THR A 320 -5.18 5.09 0.80
N THR A 321 -6.10 5.71 1.53
CA THR A 321 -6.08 5.79 3.00
C THR A 321 -6.74 4.57 3.65
N ALA A 322 -7.36 3.68 2.86
CA ALA A 322 -7.99 2.46 3.34
C ALA A 322 -6.98 1.51 4.01
N ARG A 323 -7.43 0.84 5.07
CA ARG A 323 -6.62 -0.08 5.88
C ARG A 323 -7.13 -1.53 5.87
N GLY A 324 -8.02 -1.89 4.94
CA GLY A 324 -8.59 -3.25 4.84
C GLY A 324 -9.65 -3.54 5.91
N GLN A 325 -10.51 -2.55 6.19
CA GLN A 325 -11.58 -2.61 7.20
C GLN A 325 -12.97 -2.86 6.67
#